data_AF-A0A8H7V201-F1
#
_entry.id   AF-A0A8H7V201-F1
#
_cell.length_a   1.000
_cell.length_b   1.000
_cell.length_c   1.000
_cell.angle_alpha   90.00
_cell.angle_beta   90.00
_cell.angle_gamma   90.00
#
_symmetry.space_group_name_H-M   'P 1'
#
loop_
_entity.id
_entity.type
_entity.pdbx_description
1 polymer ?
#
loop_
_entity_poly.entity_id
_entity_poly.type
_entity_poly.pdbx_seq_one_letter_code
_entity_poly.pdbx_strand_id
1 'polypeptide(L)'
;MSETKPPTRQERKQCWFLRDQYFACLDSLDINDPTVVEKNPEKATKCLELKKGYEEGCMASWVEYFNKRRVLDLRQKQYLEFSAQQSGK
;
A
#
# COMPACT_ATOMS: atom_id res chain seq x y z
N MET A 1 15.16 -19.33 -17.33
CA MET A 1 15.40 -18.65 -16.05
C MET A 1 15.00 -17.20 -16.25
N SER A 2 13.95 -16.72 -15.59
CA SER A 2 13.55 -15.32 -15.69
C SER A 2 14.56 -14.49 -14.90
N GLU A 3 15.49 -13.83 -15.60
CA GLU A 3 16.46 -12.91 -15.01
C GLU A 3 15.71 -11.79 -14.29
N THR A 4 15.61 -11.89 -12.96
CA THR A 4 15.15 -10.80 -12.09
C THR A 4 16.22 -9.72 -12.07
N LYS A 5 16.35 -8.97 -13.17
CA LYS A 5 17.20 -7.78 -13.20
C LYS A 5 16.69 -6.83 -12.11
N PRO A 6 17.55 -6.40 -11.17
CA PRO A 6 17.12 -5.44 -10.17
C PRO A 6 16.64 -4.18 -10.89
N PRO A 7 15.49 -3.60 -10.49
CA PRO A 7 14.94 -2.43 -11.15
C PRO A 7 15.96 -1.31 -11.08
N THR A 8 16.17 -0.65 -12.22
CA THR A 8 17.10 0.47 -12.33
C THR A 8 16.69 1.60 -11.39
N ARG A 9 17.62 2.54 -11.14
CA ARG A 9 17.34 3.67 -10.25
C ARG A 9 16.15 4.52 -10.73
N GLN A 10 15.93 4.62 -12.04
CA GLN A 10 14.80 5.35 -12.61
C GLN A 10 13.48 4.58 -12.41
N GLU A 11 13.45 3.27 -12.66
CA GLU A 11 12.26 2.43 -12.42
C GLU A 11 11.87 2.44 -10.94
N ARG A 12 12.84 2.41 -10.02
CA ARG A 12 12.56 2.55 -8.58
C ARG A 12 11.91 3.88 -8.23
N LYS A 13 12.39 4.99 -8.81
CA LYS A 13 11.77 6.31 -8.62
C LYS A 13 10.35 6.34 -9.15
N GLN A 14 10.11 5.75 -10.32
CA GLN A 14 8.79 5.66 -10.92
C GLN A 14 7.84 4.84 -10.04
N CYS A 15 8.26 3.67 -9.56
CA CYS A 15 7.48 2.87 -8.63
C CYS A 15 7.13 3.64 -7.36
N TRP A 16 8.09 4.36 -6.76
CA TRP A 16 7.81 5.15 -5.54
C TRP A 16 6.79 6.25 -5.79
N PHE A 17 6.86 6.90 -6.96
CA PHE A 17 5.87 7.90 -7.37
C PHE A 17 4.48 7.30 -7.56
N LEU A 18 4.38 6.15 -8.24
CA LEU A 18 3.11 5.43 -8.41
C LEU A 18 2.53 4.96 -7.08
N ARG A 19 3.39 4.44 -6.19
CA ARG A 19 3.02 4.04 -4.82
C ARG A 19 2.42 5.21 -4.05
N ASP A 20 3.10 6.35 -4.03
CA ASP A 20 2.64 7.53 -3.29
C ASP A 20 1.33 8.07 -3.87
N GLN A 21 1.15 8.09 -5.20
CA GLN A 21 -0.13 8.48 -5.81
C GLN A 21 -1.26 7.52 -5.43
N TYR A 22 -1.03 6.21 -5.50
CA TYR A 22 -2.01 5.21 -5.12
C TYR A 22 -2.37 5.33 -3.63
N PHE A 23 -1.38 5.45 -2.75
CA PHE A 23 -1.58 5.58 -1.32
C PHE A 23 -2.25 6.90 -0.94
N ALA A 24 -1.88 8.03 -1.56
CA ALA A 24 -2.55 9.32 -1.34
C ALA A 24 -4.03 9.27 -1.74
N CYS A 25 -4.36 8.53 -2.81
CA CYS A 25 -5.75 8.29 -3.20
C CYS A 25 -6.50 7.46 -2.15
N LEU A 26 -5.88 6.40 -1.63
CA LEU A 26 -6.45 5.60 -0.55
C LEU A 26 -6.64 6.40 0.75
N ASP A 27 -5.65 7.20 1.12
CA ASP A 27 -5.69 8.09 2.30
C ASP A 27 -6.83 9.11 2.16
N SER A 28 -7.07 9.63 0.95
CA SER A 28 -8.19 10.54 0.67
C SER A 28 -9.57 9.89 0.83
N LEU A 29 -9.64 8.55 0.82
CA LEU A 29 -10.87 7.77 1.00
C LEU A 29 -10.96 7.14 2.40
N ASP A 30 -10.02 7.47 3.30
CA ASP A 30 -9.84 6.83 4.61
C ASP A 30 -9.63 5.31 4.50
N ILE A 31 -9.11 4.85 3.35
CA ILE A 31 -8.82 3.44 3.09
C ILE A 31 -7.39 3.16 3.50
N ASN A 32 -7.27 2.58 4.67
CA ASN A 32 -5.97 2.26 5.24
C ASN A 32 -5.46 0.91 4.71
N ASP A 33 -6.34 -0.06 4.49
CA ASP A 33 -5.99 -1.40 4.00
C ASP A 33 -6.23 -1.52 2.47
N PRO A 34 -5.19 -1.75 1.66
CA PRO A 34 -5.33 -1.91 0.21
C PRO A 34 -6.17 -3.14 -0.20
N THR A 35 -6.37 -4.13 0.68
CA THR A 35 -7.29 -5.26 0.42
C THR A 35 -8.76 -4.82 0.39
N VAL A 36 -9.10 -3.66 0.96
CA VAL A 36 -10.44 -3.07 0.86
C VAL A 36 -10.76 -2.71 -0.59
N VAL A 37 -9.76 -2.34 -1.39
CA VAL A 37 -9.92 -2.05 -2.82
C VAL A 37 -10.34 -3.31 -3.58
N GLU A 38 -9.82 -4.48 -3.18
CA GLU A 38 -10.20 -5.77 -3.76
C GLU A 38 -11.57 -6.25 -3.27
N LYS A 39 -11.86 -6.05 -1.98
CA LYS A 39 -13.14 -6.47 -1.37
C LYS A 39 -14.30 -5.55 -1.73
N ASN A 40 -14.06 -4.25 -1.88
CA ASN A 40 -15.04 -3.20 -2.12
C ASN A 40 -14.51 -2.20 -3.17
N PRO A 41 -14.44 -2.60 -4.46
CA PRO A 41 -13.92 -1.74 -5.53
C PRO A 41 -14.73 -0.45 -5.73
N GLU A 42 -15.99 -0.42 -5.28
CA GLU A 42 -16.86 0.76 -5.27
C GLU A 42 -16.36 1.89 -4.35
N LYS A 43 -15.67 1.56 -3.25
CA LYS A 43 -15.13 2.58 -2.35
C LYS A 43 -13.87 3.24 -2.91
N ALA A 44 -13.11 2.48 -3.70
CA ALA A 44 -11.81 2.90 -4.23
C ALA A 44 -11.82 3.02 -5.76
N THR A 45 -12.98 3.26 -6.38
CA THR A 45 -13.11 3.26 -7.85
C THR A 45 -12.15 4.25 -8.51
N LYS A 46 -11.96 5.42 -7.88
CA LYS A 46 -11.00 6.45 -8.33
C LYS A 46 -9.54 6.00 -8.23
N CYS A 47 -9.23 5.07 -7.33
CA CYS A 47 -7.89 4.57 -7.10
C CYS A 47 -7.60 3.26 -7.86
N LEU A 48 -8.60 2.66 -8.54
CA LEU A 48 -8.40 1.42 -9.31
C LEU A 48 -7.43 1.62 -10.48
N GLU A 49 -7.55 2.74 -11.19
CA GLU A 49 -6.62 3.07 -12.28
C GLU A 49 -5.20 3.28 -11.76
N LEU A 50 -5.06 3.97 -10.62
CA LEU A 50 -3.78 4.16 -9.94
C LEU A 50 -3.20 2.84 -9.42
N LYS A 51 -4.03 1.95 -8.89
CA LYS A 51 -3.65 0.59 -8.47
C LYS A 51 -3.05 -0.17 -9.65
N LYS A 52 -3.73 -0.14 -10.80
CA LYS A 52 -3.27 -0.83 -12.01
C LYS A 52 -1.92 -0.28 -12.48
N GLY A 53 -1.79 1.04 -12.56
CA GLY A 53 -0.51 1.67 -12.91
C GLY A 53 0.60 1.36 -11.91
N TYR A 54 0.28 1.26 -10.63
CA TYR A 54 1.21 0.87 -9.57
C TYR A 54 1.66 -0.59 -9.67
N GLU A 55 0.75 -1.52 -9.98
CA GLU A 55 1.05 -2.93 -10.20
C GLU A 55 1.83 -3.18 -11.51
N GLU A 56 1.55 -2.41 -12.57
CA GLU A 56 2.25 -2.51 -13.85
C GLU A 56 3.62 -1.82 -13.83
N GLY A 57 3.73 -0.68 -13.15
CA GLY A 57 4.95 0.14 -13.10
C GLY A 57 5.92 -0.22 -11.97
N CYS A 58 5.53 -1.12 -11.06
CA CYS A 58 6.37 -1.58 -9.98
C CYS A 58 6.51 -3.11 -9.96
N MET A 59 7.64 -3.61 -9.45
CA MET A 59 7.81 -5.04 -9.25
C MET A 59 6.76 -5.60 -8.29
N ALA A 60 6.15 -6.72 -8.64
CA ALA A 60 5.15 -7.40 -7.81
C ALA A 60 5.63 -7.63 -6.36
N SER A 61 6.91 -7.98 -6.16
CA SER A 61 7.48 -8.17 -4.82
C SER A 61 7.54 -6.88 -4.01
N TRP A 62 7.79 -5.74 -4.65
CA TRP A 62 7.76 -4.42 -4.00
C TRP A 62 6.34 -4.02 -3.67
N VAL A 63 5.40 -4.23 -4.60
CA VAL A 63 3.98 -3.96 -4.40
C VAL A 63 3.46 -4.75 -3.18
N GLU A 64 3.73 -6.05 -3.14
CA GLU A 64 3.34 -6.92 -2.04
C GLU A 64 3.96 -6.46 -0.71
N TYR A 65 5.25 -6.12 -0.71
CA TYR A 65 5.93 -5.61 0.48
C TYR A 65 5.32 -4.31 1.00
N PHE A 66 5.05 -3.33 0.13
CA PHE A 66 4.45 -2.06 0.53
C PHE A 66 3.02 -2.22 1.03
N ASN A 67 2.22 -3.07 0.37
CA ASN A 67 0.86 -3.37 0.80
C ASN A 67 0.85 -4.01 2.19
N LYS A 68 1.73 -5.01 2.41
CA LYS A 68 1.92 -5.64 3.73
C LYS A 68 2.38 -4.62 4.78
N ARG A 69 3.34 -3.76 4.44
CA ARG A 69 3.87 -2.73 5.35
C ARG A 69 2.76 -1.80 5.84
N ARG A 70 1.88 -1.34 4.95
CA ARG A 70 0.76 -0.47 5.30
C ARG A 70 -0.20 -1.14 6.31
N VAL A 71 -0.58 -2.40 6.07
CA VAL A 71 -1.43 -3.18 7.00
C VAL A 71 -0.75 -3.42 8.34
N LEU A 72 0.55 -3.74 8.34
CA LEU A 72 1.32 -3.96 9.56
C LEU A 72 1.43 -2.69 10.40
N ASP A 73 1.71 -1.54 9.79
CA ASP A 73 1.80 -0.25 10.48
C ASP A 73 0.47 0.11 11.14
N LEU A 74 -0.66 -0.17 10.47
CA LEU A 74 -2.00 0.02 11.04
C LEU A 74 -2.26 -0.88 12.22
N ARG A 75 -1.94 -2.16 12.09
CA ARG A 75 -2.09 -3.14 13.17
C ARG A 75 -1.21 -2.78 14.36
N GLN A 76 -0.01 -2.29 14.11
CA GLN A 76 0.91 -1.82 15.14
C GLN A 76 0.35 -0.60 15.87
N LYS A 77 -0.20 0.39 15.15
CA LYS A 77 -0.90 1.54 15.75
C LYS A 77 -2.04 1.09 16.66
N GLN A 78 -2.92 0.23 16.15
CA GLN A 78 -4.04 -0.32 16.94
C GLN A 78 -3.59 -1.06 18.20
N TYR A 79 -2.52 -1.86 18.09
CA TYR A 79 -1.96 -2.56 19.24
C TYR A 79 -1.37 -1.60 20.28
N LEU A 80 -0.63 -0.58 19.83
CA LEU A 80 -0.07 0.46 20.69
C LEU A 80 -1.18 1.22 21.43
N GLU A 81 -2.23 1.64 20.71
CA GLU A 81 -3.41 2.30 21.28
C GLU A 81 -4.09 1.42 22.34
N PHE A 82 -4.34 0.15 22.03
CA PHE A 82 -4.93 -0.81 22.97
C PHE A 82 -4.05 -1.01 24.22
N SER A 83 -2.73 -1.11 24.05
CA SER A 83 -1.78 -1.28 25.15
C SER A 83 -1.69 -0.04 26.05
N ALA A 84 -1.75 1.16 25.46
CA ALA A 84 -1.79 2.41 26.21
C ALA A 84 -3.07 2.53 27.05
N GLN A 85 -4.20 2.05 26.51
CA GLN A 85 -5.49 2.04 27.21
C GLN A 85 -5.51 1.05 28.39
N GLN A 86 -4.73 -0.04 28.32
CA GLN A 86 -4.63 -1.05 29.37
C GLN A 86 -3.66 -0.68 30.50
N SER A 87 -2.66 0.16 30.24
CA SER A 87 -1.66 0.55 31.26
C SER A 87 -2.16 1.63 32.24
N GLY A 88 -3.42 2.06 32.14
CA GLY A 88 -4.04 3.08 33.00
C GLY A 88 -5.12 2.56 33.96
N LYS A 89 -5.22 1.24 34.18
CA LYS A 89 -6.14 0.62 35.15
C LYS A 89 -5.41 -0.03 36.31
#